data_AF-A0A6S7FSJ6-F1
#
_entry.id   AF-A0A6S7FSJ6-F1
#
_cell.length_a   1.000
_cell.length_b   1.000
_cell.length_c   1.000
_cell.angle_alpha   90.00
_cell.angle_beta   90.00
_cell.angle_gamma   90.00
#
_symmetry.space_group_name_H-M   'P 1'
#
loop_
_entity.id
_entity.type
_entity.pdbx_description
1 polymer ?
#
loop_
_entity_poly.entity_id
_entity_poly.type
_entity_poly.pdbx_seq_one_letter_code
_entity_poly.pdbx_strand_id
1 'polypeptide(L)'
;MSDYDSLEGDLVELGKERAGTYEGGRDAGGERHGHGTATHNNGDKYDGDYDTGMRHGLGKYKFKNKARYEGEYSRGLKEGTGTFIYPDGSQYEGEWKRGIRDGHGKYTYVNGDWYEGSWKDNNKEGRGVYYHSQTEAKYSGMWSVGIREGPGDMMNNHFKYHGYFRDNLPNGPGKMSFKGCQQLGEYVMTDVFVRKNGLLETEQEPTWRCTELIYSAGPREMPSVEQLKDNK
;
A
#
# COMPACT_ATOMS: atom_id res chain seq x y z
N MET A 1 7.16 9.18 -0.17
CA MET A 1 7.98 8.11 -0.78
C MET A 1 9.26 8.01 0.02
N SER A 2 9.64 6.83 0.49
CA SER A 2 10.85 6.69 1.32
C SER A 2 12.09 6.69 0.43
N ASP A 3 13.23 7.19 0.90
CA ASP A 3 14.49 7.21 0.14
C ASP A 3 14.95 5.80 -0.29
N TYR A 4 14.46 4.74 0.37
CA TYR A 4 14.75 3.32 0.10
C TYR A 4 14.00 2.74 -1.10
N ASP A 5 12.94 3.42 -1.53
CA ASP A 5 12.16 3.07 -2.72
C ASP A 5 12.68 3.80 -3.97
N SER A 6 13.69 4.65 -3.83
CA SER A 6 14.27 5.39 -4.94
C SER A 6 15.44 4.62 -5.55
N LEU A 7 15.57 4.70 -6.88
CA LEU A 7 16.75 4.22 -7.60
C LEU A 7 18.03 4.86 -7.04
N GLU A 8 17.98 6.05 -6.45
CA GLU A 8 19.16 6.68 -5.84
C GLU A 8 19.69 5.91 -4.63
N GLY A 9 18.80 5.33 -3.80
CA GLY A 9 19.21 4.47 -2.67
C GLY A 9 19.98 3.22 -3.11
N ASP A 10 19.60 2.64 -4.26
CA ASP A 10 20.24 1.45 -4.84
C ASP A 10 21.40 1.80 -5.81
N LEU A 11 21.38 2.98 -6.46
CA LEU A 11 22.42 3.47 -7.38
C LEU A 11 23.62 4.06 -6.65
N VAL A 12 23.43 4.64 -5.44
CA VAL A 12 24.54 4.97 -4.53
C VAL A 12 25.36 3.71 -4.18
N GLU A 13 24.81 2.51 -4.38
CA GLU A 13 25.51 1.23 -4.16
C GLU A 13 26.14 0.61 -5.41
N LEU A 14 25.84 1.09 -6.63
CA LEU A 14 26.49 0.60 -7.87
C LEU A 14 27.83 1.29 -8.16
N GLY A 15 28.11 2.43 -7.52
CA GLY A 15 29.37 3.17 -7.66
C GLY A 15 30.34 2.82 -6.55
N LYS A 16 31.31 1.94 -6.85
CA LYS A 16 32.63 1.78 -6.20
C LYS A 16 32.79 2.33 -4.76
N GLU A 17 33.09 1.39 -3.85
CA GLU A 17 33.73 1.62 -2.55
C GLU A 17 32.88 2.28 -1.45
N ARG A 18 32.13 1.45 -0.74
CA ARG A 18 32.33 1.43 0.71
C ARG A 18 33.34 0.32 0.98
N ALA A 19 34.62 0.68 1.02
CA ALA A 19 35.68 -0.22 1.49
C ALA A 19 35.19 -0.91 2.78
N GLY A 20 35.56 -2.17 2.96
CA GLY A 20 35.00 -3.02 4.00
C GLY A 20 35.64 -4.40 3.94
N THR A 21 35.19 -5.31 4.80
CA THR A 21 35.66 -6.70 4.76
C THR A 21 34.72 -7.55 3.90
N TYR A 22 35.28 -8.58 3.27
CA TYR A 22 34.52 -9.58 2.53
C TYR A 22 35.10 -10.97 2.83
N GLU A 23 34.22 -11.89 3.19
CA GLU A 23 34.51 -13.29 3.43
C GLU A 23 33.63 -14.12 2.49
N GLY A 24 34.23 -14.81 1.53
CA GLY A 24 33.49 -15.59 0.53
C GLY A 24 34.33 -15.97 -0.68
N GLY A 25 33.70 -16.66 -1.62
CA GLY A 25 34.33 -17.08 -2.87
C GLY A 25 34.74 -15.91 -3.75
N ARG A 26 35.76 -16.12 -4.59
CA ARG A 26 36.20 -15.19 -5.64
C ARG A 26 36.41 -15.94 -6.94
N ASP A 27 36.16 -15.27 -8.06
CA ASP A 27 36.46 -15.82 -9.38
C ASP A 27 37.95 -15.69 -9.74
N ALA A 28 38.33 -16.13 -10.93
CA ALA A 28 39.71 -16.06 -11.43
C ALA A 28 40.22 -14.62 -11.60
N GLY A 29 39.34 -13.64 -11.75
CA GLY A 29 39.66 -12.21 -11.79
C GLY A 29 39.82 -11.58 -10.39
N GLY A 30 39.53 -12.33 -9.33
CA GLY A 30 39.54 -11.86 -7.96
C GLY A 30 38.26 -11.14 -7.54
N GLU A 31 37.24 -11.09 -8.40
CA GLU A 31 35.94 -10.50 -8.09
C GLU A 31 35.13 -11.41 -7.17
N ARG A 32 34.20 -10.84 -6.40
CA ARG A 32 33.32 -11.62 -5.48
C ARG A 32 32.45 -12.56 -6.30
N HIS A 33 32.40 -13.83 -5.94
CA HIS A 33 31.64 -14.85 -6.66
C HIS A 33 31.14 -15.97 -5.74
N GLY A 34 29.93 -16.46 -6.00
CA GLY A 34 29.26 -17.42 -5.13
C GLY A 34 28.78 -16.77 -3.82
N HIS A 35 28.54 -17.57 -2.81
CA HIS A 35 28.06 -17.08 -1.52
C HIS A 35 29.17 -16.36 -0.72
N GLY A 36 28.82 -15.23 -0.10
CA GLY A 36 29.74 -14.51 0.78
C GLY A 36 29.09 -13.42 1.62
N THR A 37 29.82 -13.00 2.65
CA THR A 37 29.41 -11.95 3.58
C THR A 37 30.30 -10.72 3.40
N ALA A 38 29.70 -9.55 3.21
CA ALA A 38 30.38 -8.26 3.17
C ALA A 38 29.96 -7.39 4.36
N THR A 39 30.93 -6.76 5.02
CA THR A 39 30.70 -5.70 6.01
C THR A 39 31.30 -4.39 5.49
N HIS A 40 30.45 -3.41 5.24
CA HIS A 40 30.85 -2.10 4.74
C HIS A 40 31.31 -1.20 5.89
N ASN A 41 32.21 -0.24 5.62
CA ASN A 41 32.72 0.71 6.63
C ASN A 41 31.61 1.51 7.33
N ASN A 42 30.47 1.72 6.68
CA ASN A 42 29.35 2.42 7.28
C ASN A 42 28.53 1.54 8.24
N GLY A 43 28.86 0.25 8.39
CA GLY A 43 28.18 -0.71 9.25
C GLY A 43 27.12 -1.56 8.55
N ASP A 44 26.82 -1.31 7.27
CA ASP A 44 25.89 -2.15 6.50
C ASP A 44 26.50 -3.52 6.23
N LYS A 45 25.65 -4.55 6.22
CA LYS A 45 26.07 -5.94 6.01
C LYS A 45 25.24 -6.58 4.91
N TYR A 46 25.91 -7.27 4.01
CA TYR A 46 25.27 -8.16 3.05
C TYR A 46 25.74 -9.59 3.28
N ASP A 47 24.81 -10.53 3.22
CA ASP A 47 25.05 -11.96 3.30
C ASP A 47 24.24 -12.64 2.20
N GLY A 48 24.89 -13.17 1.17
CA GLY A 48 24.19 -13.68 0.00
C GLY A 48 25.10 -13.96 -1.18
N ASP A 49 24.48 -14.24 -2.32
CA ASP A 49 25.20 -14.64 -3.50
C ASP A 49 25.76 -13.43 -4.27
N TYR A 50 26.87 -13.67 -4.95
CA TYR A 50 27.56 -12.74 -5.83
C TYR A 50 27.80 -13.38 -7.18
N ASP A 51 27.68 -12.58 -8.23
CA ASP A 51 28.14 -12.90 -9.58
C ASP A 51 28.97 -11.73 -10.12
N THR A 52 30.21 -12.04 -10.52
CA THR A 52 31.18 -11.11 -11.10
C THR A 52 31.26 -9.78 -10.34
N GLY A 53 31.41 -9.85 -9.02
CA GLY A 53 31.56 -8.69 -8.13
C GLY A 53 30.25 -8.03 -7.68
N MET A 54 29.11 -8.36 -8.29
CA MET A 54 27.80 -7.78 -7.97
C MET A 54 26.95 -8.74 -7.14
N ARG A 55 26.07 -8.20 -6.28
CA ARG A 55 25.04 -9.03 -5.64
C ARG A 55 24.13 -9.66 -6.69
N HIS A 56 23.87 -10.95 -6.54
CA HIS A 56 23.05 -11.74 -7.43
C HIS A 56 22.34 -12.82 -6.61
N GLY A 57 21.30 -13.46 -7.16
CA GLY A 57 20.64 -14.57 -6.48
C GLY A 57 20.01 -14.15 -5.14
N LEU A 58 20.03 -15.02 -4.14
CA LEU A 58 19.41 -14.73 -2.85
C LEU A 58 20.37 -13.97 -1.93
N GLY A 59 19.85 -13.00 -1.20
CA GLY A 59 20.66 -12.28 -0.24
C GLY A 59 19.88 -11.55 0.84
N LYS A 60 20.56 -11.31 1.96
CA LYS A 60 20.10 -10.56 3.10
C LYS A 60 20.97 -9.32 3.27
N TYR A 61 20.35 -8.16 3.15
CA TYR A 61 21.00 -6.89 3.42
C TYR A 61 20.48 -6.29 4.72
N LYS A 62 21.38 -5.97 5.64
CA LYS A 62 21.09 -5.33 6.92
C LYS A 62 21.73 -3.94 6.90
N PHE A 63 20.90 -2.92 6.93
CA PHE A 63 21.34 -1.53 6.95
C PHE A 63 21.61 -1.09 8.39
N LYS A 64 22.59 -0.20 8.60
CA LYS A 64 22.90 0.39 9.92
C LYS A 64 21.71 1.13 10.53
N ASN A 65 20.85 1.71 9.69
CA ASN A 65 19.62 2.39 10.11
C ASN A 65 18.49 1.42 10.56
N LYS A 66 18.78 0.12 10.67
CA LYS A 66 17.86 -0.97 11.05
C LYS A 66 16.90 -1.45 9.96
N ALA A 67 16.91 -0.84 8.76
CA ALA A 67 16.23 -1.43 7.61
C ALA A 67 16.85 -2.79 7.27
N ARG A 68 16.07 -3.65 6.63
CA ARG A 68 16.55 -4.93 6.12
C ARG A 68 15.81 -5.34 4.86
N TYR A 69 16.54 -5.92 3.92
CA TYR A 69 15.99 -6.60 2.76
C TYR A 69 16.41 -8.06 2.78
N GLU A 70 15.48 -8.96 2.50
CA GLU A 70 15.74 -10.37 2.26
C GLU A 70 14.97 -10.78 1.00
N GLY A 71 15.69 -11.20 -0.03
CA GLY A 71 15.07 -11.53 -1.31
C GLY A 71 16.09 -11.70 -2.41
N GLU A 72 15.59 -11.68 -3.64
CA GLU A 72 16.41 -11.87 -4.83
C GLU A 72 17.10 -10.56 -5.26
N TYR A 73 18.27 -10.72 -5.86
CA TYR A 73 19.09 -9.67 -6.46
C TYR A 73 19.48 -10.02 -7.89
N SER A 74 19.54 -9.01 -8.75
CA SER A 74 20.09 -9.11 -10.09
C SER A 74 20.95 -7.90 -10.39
N ARG A 75 22.24 -8.13 -10.68
CA ARG A 75 23.23 -7.08 -11.00
C ARG A 75 23.26 -5.95 -9.97
N GLY A 76 23.25 -6.34 -8.69
CA GLY A 76 23.31 -5.40 -7.58
C GLY A 76 21.97 -4.81 -7.12
N LEU A 77 20.89 -4.97 -7.89
CA LEU A 77 19.56 -4.42 -7.60
C LEU A 77 18.61 -5.49 -7.06
N LYS A 78 17.63 -5.08 -6.24
CA LYS A 78 16.52 -5.96 -5.83
C LYS A 78 15.71 -6.35 -7.06
N GLU A 79 15.42 -7.63 -7.23
CA GLU A 79 14.68 -8.18 -8.37
C GLU A 79 13.84 -9.35 -7.85
N GLY A 80 12.86 -9.83 -8.63
CA GLY A 80 12.09 -11.03 -8.26
C GLY A 80 11.28 -10.82 -6.99
N THR A 81 11.30 -11.79 -6.08
CA THR A 81 10.54 -11.72 -4.81
C THR A 81 11.42 -11.31 -3.65
N GLY A 82 10.87 -10.51 -2.73
CA GLY A 82 11.61 -10.06 -1.58
C GLY A 82 10.77 -9.36 -0.52
N THR A 83 11.31 -9.37 0.70
CA THR A 83 10.76 -8.69 1.85
C THR A 83 11.68 -7.55 2.26
N PHE A 84 11.14 -6.34 2.36
CA PHE A 84 11.82 -5.18 2.91
C PHE A 84 11.13 -4.74 4.20
N ILE A 85 11.87 -4.67 5.30
CA ILE A 85 11.40 -4.04 6.55
C ILE A 85 12.11 -2.71 6.72
N TYR A 86 11.32 -1.65 6.80
CA TYR A 86 11.78 -0.27 6.88
C TYR A 86 12.20 0.10 8.31
N PRO A 87 12.96 1.19 8.51
CA PRO A 87 13.41 1.61 9.83
C PRO A 87 12.29 1.88 10.84
N ASP A 88 11.13 2.32 10.36
CA ASP A 88 9.93 2.58 11.17
C ASP A 88 9.21 1.30 11.62
N GLY A 89 9.56 0.15 11.04
CA GLY A 89 8.93 -1.14 11.29
C GLY A 89 7.84 -1.52 10.30
N SER A 90 7.49 -0.64 9.35
CA SER A 90 6.64 -1.01 8.21
C SER A 90 7.34 -2.07 7.35
N GLN A 91 6.57 -2.81 6.57
CA GLN A 91 7.08 -3.93 5.80
C GLN A 91 6.42 -4.01 4.42
N TYR A 92 7.22 -4.27 3.39
CA TYR A 92 6.75 -4.73 2.09
C TYR A 92 7.19 -6.17 1.86
N GLU A 93 6.29 -6.99 1.37
CA GLU A 93 6.55 -8.35 0.89
C GLU A 93 5.93 -8.48 -0.50
N GLY A 94 6.72 -8.75 -1.52
CA GLY A 94 6.20 -8.85 -2.88
C GLY A 94 7.28 -8.81 -3.95
N GLU A 95 6.83 -8.46 -5.15
CA GLU A 95 7.68 -8.39 -6.34
C GLU A 95 8.48 -7.08 -6.40
N TRP A 96 9.71 -7.21 -6.90
CA TRP A 96 10.69 -6.16 -7.10
C TRP A 96 11.21 -6.23 -8.53
N LYS A 97 11.43 -5.08 -9.14
CA LYS A 97 12.02 -4.96 -10.46
C LYS A 97 12.99 -3.81 -10.48
N ARG A 98 14.28 -4.06 -10.73
CA ARG A 98 15.32 -3.01 -10.78
C ARG A 98 15.31 -2.10 -9.53
N GLY A 99 15.18 -2.68 -8.34
CA GLY A 99 15.26 -1.94 -7.07
C GLY A 99 13.95 -1.34 -6.57
N ILE A 100 12.88 -1.33 -7.37
CA ILE A 100 11.59 -0.73 -7.03
C ILE A 100 10.47 -1.78 -6.92
N ARG A 101 9.41 -1.46 -6.17
CA ARG A 101 8.21 -2.30 -6.07
C ARG A 101 7.43 -2.22 -7.37
N ASP A 102 7.30 -3.35 -8.07
CA ASP A 102 6.62 -3.49 -9.35
C ASP A 102 6.14 -4.95 -9.47
N GLY A 103 4.85 -5.17 -9.71
CA GLY A 103 4.21 -6.50 -9.65
C GLY A 103 3.22 -6.60 -8.50
N HIS A 104 2.99 -7.79 -7.93
CA HIS A 104 2.08 -7.97 -6.80
C HIS A 104 2.82 -7.90 -5.46
N GLY A 105 2.19 -7.32 -4.44
CA GLY A 105 2.80 -7.24 -3.11
C GLY A 105 1.87 -6.74 -2.01
N LYS A 106 2.29 -7.00 -0.78
CA LYS A 106 1.63 -6.58 0.45
C LYS A 106 2.51 -5.59 1.21
N TYR A 107 1.95 -4.45 1.55
CA TYR A 107 2.57 -3.46 2.43
C TYR A 107 1.80 -3.38 3.74
N THR A 108 2.48 -3.62 4.86
CA THR A 108 1.95 -3.50 6.21
C THR A 108 2.53 -2.26 6.87
N TYR A 109 1.67 -1.35 7.29
CA TYR A 109 2.03 -0.10 7.95
C TYR A 109 2.20 -0.32 9.46
N VAL A 110 2.96 0.56 10.11
CA VAL A 110 3.22 0.50 11.57
C VAL A 110 1.93 0.64 12.39
N ASN A 111 0.94 1.37 11.87
CA ASN A 111 -0.38 1.53 12.49
C ASN A 111 -1.27 0.27 12.36
N GLY A 112 -0.79 -0.80 11.73
CA GLY A 112 -1.53 -2.04 11.50
C GLY A 112 -2.41 -2.02 10.24
N ASP A 113 -2.49 -0.89 9.53
CA ASP A 113 -3.11 -0.87 8.21
C ASP A 113 -2.32 -1.75 7.25
N TRP A 114 -2.96 -2.22 6.19
CA TRP A 114 -2.25 -2.89 5.12
C TRP A 114 -2.89 -2.65 3.77
N TYR A 115 -2.05 -2.73 2.75
CA TYR A 115 -2.45 -2.81 1.35
C TYR A 115 -1.93 -4.10 0.75
N GLU A 116 -2.74 -4.79 -0.04
CA GLU A 116 -2.34 -5.96 -0.82
C GLU A 116 -2.92 -5.84 -2.23
N GLY A 117 -2.07 -5.86 -3.25
CA GLY A 117 -2.50 -5.64 -4.62
C GLY A 117 -1.35 -5.40 -5.57
N SER A 118 -1.65 -4.77 -6.70
CA SER A 118 -0.64 -4.49 -7.73
C SER A 118 0.12 -3.19 -7.45
N TRP A 119 1.40 -3.20 -7.79
CA TRP A 119 2.33 -2.11 -7.60
C TRP A 119 2.96 -1.76 -8.95
N LYS A 120 3.14 -0.46 -9.17
CA LYS A 120 3.84 0.06 -10.34
C LYS A 120 4.64 1.28 -9.94
N ASP A 121 5.94 1.28 -10.24
CA ASP A 121 6.83 2.41 -9.96
C ASP A 121 6.71 2.89 -8.50
N ASN A 122 6.69 1.93 -7.56
CA ASN A 122 6.48 2.12 -6.12
C ASN A 122 5.12 2.65 -5.65
N ASN A 123 4.17 2.80 -6.56
CA ASN A 123 2.80 3.23 -6.25
C ASN A 123 1.84 2.04 -6.28
N LYS A 124 0.77 2.12 -5.49
CA LYS A 124 -0.37 1.22 -5.60
C LYS A 124 -1.03 1.49 -6.95
N GLU A 125 -1.26 0.45 -7.73
CA GLU A 125 -1.76 0.56 -9.09
C GLU A 125 -2.72 -0.60 -9.39
N GLY A 126 -3.69 -0.41 -10.29
CA GLY A 126 -4.61 -1.47 -10.68
C GLY A 126 -5.46 -1.98 -9.52
N ARG A 127 -5.67 -3.30 -9.43
CA ARG A 127 -6.55 -3.87 -8.38
C ARG A 127 -5.79 -4.08 -7.08
N GLY A 128 -6.42 -3.72 -5.96
CA GLY A 128 -5.90 -3.99 -4.63
C GLY A 128 -6.91 -3.81 -3.51
N VAL A 129 -6.58 -4.36 -2.36
CA VAL A 129 -7.33 -4.31 -1.12
C VAL A 129 -6.57 -3.48 -0.10
N TYR A 130 -7.24 -2.54 0.54
CA TYR A 130 -6.72 -1.79 1.69
C TYR A 130 -7.57 -2.08 2.92
N TYR A 131 -6.90 -2.33 4.04
CA TYR A 131 -7.53 -2.49 5.34
C TYR A 131 -7.04 -1.38 6.26
N HIS A 132 -7.99 -0.72 6.92
CA HIS A 132 -7.75 0.27 7.94
C HIS A 132 -7.97 -0.38 9.32
N SER A 133 -6.92 -0.50 10.12
CA SER A 133 -6.93 -1.26 11.37
C SER A 133 -7.87 -0.65 12.41
N GLN A 134 -7.87 0.67 12.55
CA GLN A 134 -8.62 1.36 13.60
C GLN A 134 -10.14 1.33 13.40
N THR A 135 -10.60 1.28 12.15
CA THR A 135 -12.04 1.28 11.81
C THR A 135 -12.52 -0.08 11.31
N GLU A 136 -11.60 -1.03 11.16
CA GLU A 136 -11.79 -2.33 10.51
C GLU A 136 -12.36 -2.24 9.07
N ALA A 137 -12.32 -1.04 8.48
CA ALA A 137 -12.84 -0.82 7.15
C ALA A 137 -11.92 -1.45 6.10
N LYS A 138 -12.53 -2.09 5.10
CA LYS A 138 -11.86 -2.65 3.93
C LYS A 138 -12.33 -1.93 2.69
N TYR A 139 -11.38 -1.50 1.86
CA TYR A 139 -11.61 -1.10 0.49
C TYR A 139 -11.05 -2.17 -0.44
N SER A 140 -11.80 -2.58 -1.47
CA SER A 140 -11.35 -3.48 -2.52
C SER A 140 -11.74 -2.86 -3.85
N GLY A 141 -10.76 -2.45 -4.66
CA GLY A 141 -11.07 -1.77 -5.91
C GLY A 141 -9.85 -1.34 -6.69
N MET A 142 -10.07 -0.35 -7.53
CA MET A 142 -9.08 0.20 -8.44
C MET A 142 -8.25 1.31 -7.79
N TRP A 143 -6.94 1.26 -8.05
CA TRP A 143 -5.94 2.21 -7.61
C TRP A 143 -5.24 2.79 -8.84
N SER A 144 -4.92 4.08 -8.79
CA SER A 144 -4.07 4.72 -9.78
C SER A 144 -3.13 5.67 -9.06
N VAL A 145 -1.82 5.50 -9.24
CA VAL A 145 -0.78 6.34 -8.61
C VAL A 145 -1.01 6.53 -7.09
N GLY A 146 -1.32 5.43 -6.39
CA GLY A 146 -1.47 5.43 -4.94
C GLY A 146 -2.83 5.88 -4.40
N ILE A 147 -3.74 6.36 -5.25
CA ILE A 147 -5.09 6.81 -4.84
C ILE A 147 -6.18 5.85 -5.30
N ARG A 148 -7.30 5.77 -4.57
CA ARG A 148 -8.49 5.01 -4.98
C ARG A 148 -9.20 5.76 -6.09
N GLU A 149 -9.32 5.13 -7.25
CA GLU A 149 -9.85 5.76 -8.47
C GLU A 149 -10.62 4.72 -9.28
N GLY A 150 -11.88 5.01 -9.64
CA GLY A 150 -12.74 4.10 -10.38
C GLY A 150 -13.56 3.15 -9.48
N PRO A 151 -14.01 1.99 -10.01
CA PRO A 151 -14.94 1.12 -9.30
C PRO A 151 -14.30 0.42 -8.10
N GLY A 152 -15.08 0.25 -7.03
CA GLY A 152 -14.65 -0.47 -5.83
C GLY A 152 -15.77 -0.75 -4.84
N ASP A 153 -15.45 -1.62 -3.88
CA ASP A 153 -16.25 -1.94 -2.71
C ASP A 153 -15.59 -1.34 -1.46
N MET A 154 -16.39 -0.75 -0.57
CA MET A 154 -15.96 -0.40 0.79
C MET A 154 -16.87 -1.08 1.80
N MET A 155 -16.32 -1.71 2.83
CA MET A 155 -17.13 -2.41 3.84
C MET A 155 -16.52 -2.36 5.22
N ASN A 156 -17.36 -2.45 6.24
CA ASN A 156 -17.01 -2.79 7.62
C ASN A 156 -18.12 -3.68 8.21
N ASN A 157 -18.14 -3.86 9.53
CA ASN A 157 -19.15 -4.71 10.19
C ASN A 157 -20.59 -4.17 10.08
N HIS A 158 -20.78 -2.91 9.69
CA HIS A 158 -22.08 -2.24 9.67
C HIS A 158 -22.67 -2.10 8.27
N PHE A 159 -21.83 -1.87 7.25
CA PHE A 159 -22.30 -1.63 5.90
C PHE A 159 -21.33 -2.14 4.84
N LYS A 160 -21.86 -2.30 3.62
CA LYS A 160 -21.10 -2.44 2.38
C LYS A 160 -21.57 -1.42 1.35
N TYR A 161 -20.64 -0.61 0.86
CA TYR A 161 -20.79 0.23 -0.32
C TYR A 161 -20.20 -0.47 -1.54
N HIS A 162 -20.92 -0.43 -2.66
CA HIS A 162 -20.44 -0.82 -3.98
C HIS A 162 -20.68 0.35 -4.94
N GLY A 163 -19.63 0.90 -5.54
CA GLY A 163 -19.75 2.05 -6.43
C GLY A 163 -18.41 2.55 -6.94
N TYR A 164 -18.29 3.87 -7.12
CA TYR A 164 -17.12 4.51 -7.72
C TYR A 164 -16.39 5.41 -6.71
N PHE A 165 -15.11 5.61 -6.97
CA PHE A 165 -14.21 6.42 -6.19
C PHE A 165 -13.48 7.40 -7.11
N ARG A 166 -13.27 8.62 -6.61
CA ARG A 166 -12.45 9.64 -7.26
C ARG A 166 -11.66 10.37 -6.19
N ASP A 167 -10.35 10.55 -6.40
CA ASP A 167 -9.48 11.28 -5.47
C ASP A 167 -9.56 10.72 -4.03
N ASN A 168 -9.59 9.39 -3.91
CA ASN A 168 -9.82 8.65 -2.65
C ASN A 168 -11.22 8.74 -2.04
N LEU A 169 -12.17 9.47 -2.61
CA LEU A 169 -13.50 9.65 -2.02
C LEU A 169 -14.57 8.87 -2.80
N PRO A 170 -15.58 8.29 -2.13
CA PRO A 170 -16.76 7.77 -2.81
C PRO A 170 -17.40 8.85 -3.69
N ASN A 171 -17.73 8.52 -4.93
CA ASN A 171 -18.24 9.49 -5.90
C ASN A 171 -19.20 8.83 -6.88
N GLY A 172 -20.32 9.50 -7.18
CA GLY A 172 -21.29 9.06 -8.17
C GLY A 172 -22.14 7.87 -7.73
N PRO A 173 -22.80 7.20 -8.70
CA PRO A 173 -23.77 6.15 -8.43
C PRO A 173 -23.19 4.96 -7.67
N GLY A 174 -24.02 4.35 -6.82
CA GLY A 174 -23.66 3.12 -6.12
C GLY A 174 -24.81 2.49 -5.36
N LYS A 175 -24.46 1.53 -4.53
CA LYS A 175 -25.38 0.80 -3.65
C LYS A 175 -24.78 0.66 -2.26
N MET A 176 -25.53 1.09 -1.25
CA MET A 176 -25.26 0.80 0.15
C MET A 176 -26.06 -0.44 0.56
N SER A 177 -25.44 -1.36 1.28
CA SER A 177 -26.06 -2.56 1.82
C SER A 177 -25.83 -2.60 3.33
N PHE A 178 -26.92 -2.76 4.06
CA PHE A 178 -26.98 -2.90 5.50
C PHE A 178 -27.69 -4.21 5.84
N LYS A 179 -27.68 -4.60 7.11
CA LYS A 179 -28.47 -5.76 7.55
C LYS A 179 -29.96 -5.50 7.32
N GLY A 180 -30.54 -6.20 6.34
CA GLY A 180 -31.98 -6.15 6.03
C GLY A 180 -32.44 -5.03 5.08
N CYS A 181 -31.53 -4.16 4.62
CA CYS A 181 -31.86 -3.04 3.74
C CYS A 181 -30.74 -2.77 2.73
N GLN A 182 -31.12 -2.37 1.53
CA GLN A 182 -30.23 -1.81 0.51
C GLN A 182 -30.74 -0.44 0.10
N GLN A 183 -29.81 0.47 -0.17
CA GLN A 183 -30.11 1.79 -0.70
C GLN A 183 -29.41 1.92 -2.05
N LEU A 184 -30.15 2.24 -3.10
CA LEU A 184 -29.58 2.74 -4.35
C LEU A 184 -29.50 4.26 -4.25
N GLY A 185 -28.45 4.83 -4.82
CA GLY A 185 -28.21 6.26 -4.72
C GLY A 185 -26.88 6.66 -5.33
N GLU A 186 -26.41 7.84 -4.96
CA GLU A 186 -25.16 8.40 -5.42
C GLU A 186 -24.43 9.16 -4.30
N TYR A 187 -23.10 9.16 -4.34
CA TYR A 187 -22.31 10.13 -3.58
C TYR A 187 -22.12 11.40 -4.41
N VAL A 188 -22.49 12.53 -3.83
CA VAL A 188 -22.32 13.86 -4.44
C VAL A 188 -21.39 14.68 -3.57
N MET A 189 -20.43 15.38 -4.17
CA MET A 189 -19.60 16.33 -3.42
C MET A 189 -20.45 17.53 -3.03
N THR A 190 -20.55 17.80 -1.74
CA THR A 190 -21.31 18.93 -1.21
C THR A 190 -20.41 19.85 -0.42
N ASP A 191 -20.63 21.15 -0.59
CA ASP A 191 -19.94 22.17 0.18
C ASP A 191 -20.42 22.10 1.65
N VAL A 192 -19.49 21.91 2.56
CA VAL A 192 -19.69 21.98 4.01
C VAL A 192 -18.92 23.16 4.57
N PHE A 193 -19.49 23.81 5.58
CA PHE A 193 -18.86 24.96 6.23
C PHE A 193 -18.18 24.51 7.52
N VAL A 194 -16.85 24.65 7.55
CA VAL A 194 -16.02 24.21 8.67
C VAL A 194 -15.42 25.45 9.35
N ARG A 195 -15.39 25.46 10.68
CA ARG A 195 -14.69 26.51 11.43
C ARG A 195 -13.24 26.08 11.68
N LYS A 196 -12.28 26.81 11.09
CA LYS A 196 -10.85 26.63 11.30
C LYS A 196 -10.25 27.94 11.84
N ASN A 197 -9.58 27.85 12.99
CA ASN A 197 -8.96 29.02 13.65
C ASN A 197 -9.90 30.23 13.82
N GLY A 198 -11.21 29.99 14.01
CA GLY A 198 -12.22 31.04 14.15
C GLY A 198 -12.78 31.62 12.85
N LEU A 199 -12.26 31.21 11.68
CA LEU A 199 -12.77 31.56 10.36
C LEU A 199 -13.66 30.45 9.81
N LEU A 200 -14.69 30.83 9.05
CA LEU A 200 -15.55 29.90 8.32
C LEU A 200 -14.92 29.62 6.95
N GLU A 201 -14.56 28.37 6.70
CA GLU A 201 -14.02 27.89 5.43
C GLU A 201 -15.02 26.93 4.78
N THR A 202 -14.98 26.81 3.45
CA THR A 202 -15.79 25.85 2.70
C THR A 202 -14.92 24.67 2.28
N GLU A 203 -15.38 23.46 2.59
CA GLU A 203 -14.74 22.21 2.19
C GLU A 203 -15.72 21.35 1.39
N GLN A 204 -15.23 20.46 0.53
CA GLN A 204 -16.08 19.53 -0.21
C GLN A 204 -16.03 18.15 0.43
N GLU A 205 -17.19 17.63 0.83
CA GLU A 205 -17.32 16.28 1.39
C GLU A 205 -18.30 15.43 0.59
N PRO A 206 -18.07 14.10 0.47
CA PRO A 206 -18.97 13.21 -0.22
C PRO A 206 -20.21 12.93 0.63
N THR A 207 -21.38 13.34 0.16
CA THR A 207 -22.68 13.10 0.80
C THR A 207 -23.48 12.06 0.04
N TRP A 208 -23.98 11.04 0.74
CA TRP A 208 -24.85 10.03 0.15
C TRP A 208 -26.26 10.56 -0.07
N ARG A 209 -26.74 10.47 -1.31
CA ARG A 209 -28.09 10.79 -1.73
C ARG A 209 -28.82 9.49 -2.11
N CYS A 210 -29.67 9.01 -1.21
CA CYS A 210 -30.52 7.85 -1.46
C CYS A 210 -31.61 8.20 -2.49
N THR A 211 -31.76 7.37 -3.52
CA THR A 211 -32.81 7.48 -4.55
C THR A 211 -33.84 6.37 -4.44
N GLU A 212 -33.48 5.20 -3.89
CA GLU A 212 -34.38 4.06 -3.74
C GLU A 212 -34.00 3.23 -2.51
N LEU A 213 -35.01 2.74 -1.77
CA LEU A 213 -34.86 1.85 -0.63
C LEU A 213 -35.44 0.47 -0.96
N ILE A 214 -34.64 -0.57 -0.77
CA ILE A 214 -35.00 -1.97 -1.01
C ILE A 214 -34.86 -2.74 0.30
N TYR A 215 -35.95 -3.29 0.82
CA TYR A 215 -35.94 -4.12 2.02
C TYR A 215 -35.90 -5.60 1.65
N SER A 216 -35.16 -6.40 2.41
CA SER A 216 -35.24 -7.86 2.28
C SER A 216 -36.64 -8.30 2.74
N ALA A 217 -37.41 -8.93 1.86
CA ALA A 217 -38.80 -9.32 2.12
C ALA A 217 -38.94 -10.17 3.41
N GLY A 218 -39.68 -9.62 4.37
CA GLY A 218 -40.24 -10.25 5.56
C GLY A 218 -41.36 -9.33 6.08
N PRO A 219 -42.50 -9.84 6.58
CA PRO A 219 -43.75 -9.08 6.61
C PRO A 219 -43.75 -8.12 7.80
N ARG A 220 -43.38 -6.86 7.58
CA ARG A 220 -43.78 -5.77 8.49
C ARG A 220 -44.05 -4.50 7.69
N GLU A 221 -45.21 -3.92 7.98
CA GLU A 221 -45.74 -2.69 7.42
C GLU A 221 -44.68 -1.58 7.40
N MET A 222 -44.72 -0.76 6.34
CA MET A 222 -43.84 0.39 6.20
C MET A 222 -44.02 1.34 7.40
N PRO A 223 -42.98 1.66 8.18
CA PRO A 223 -43.05 2.73 9.16
C PRO A 223 -43.19 4.08 8.44
N SER A 224 -44.04 4.98 8.98
CA SER A 224 -44.32 6.28 8.34
C SER A 224 -43.10 7.21 8.42
N VAL A 225 -43.06 8.19 7.51
CA VAL A 225 -41.99 9.21 7.40
C VAL A 225 -41.78 9.99 8.72
N GLU A 226 -42.78 10.05 9.61
CA GLU A 226 -42.61 10.63 10.95
C GLU A 226 -41.65 9.84 11.85
N GLN A 227 -41.58 8.51 11.74
CA GLN A 227 -40.79 7.67 12.66
C GLN A 227 -39.28 7.69 12.39
N LEU A 228 -38.86 8.28 11.26
CA LEU A 228 -37.45 8.43 10.87
C LEU A 228 -36.82 9.75 11.35
N LYS A 229 -37.58 10.65 11.98
CA LYS A 229 -37.09 11.97 12.44
C LYS A 229 -36.48 11.97 13.85
N ASP A 230 -36.65 10.89 14.61
CA ASP A 230 -36.29 10.84 16.04
C ASP A 230 -34.92 10.21 16.35
N ASN A 231 -34.11 9.89 15.34
CA ASN A 231 -32.70 9.55 15.54
C ASN A 231 -31.80 10.68 15.03
N LYS A 232 -31.71 11.76 15.82
CA LYS A 232 -30.61 12.72 15.77
C LYS A 232 -29.60 12.40 16.86
#